data_AF-A0A4R0J045-F1
#
_entry.id   AF-A0A4R0J045-F1
#
_cell.length_a   1.000
_cell.length_b   1.000
_cell.length_c   1.000
_cell.angle_alpha   90.00
_cell.angle_beta   90.00
_cell.angle_gamma   90.00
#
_symmetry.space_group_name_H-M   'P 1'
#
loop_
_entity.id
_entity.type
_entity.pdbx_description
1 polymer ?
#
loop_
_entity_poly.entity_id
_entity_poly.type
_entity_poly.pdbx_seq_one_letter_code
_entity_poly.pdbx_strand_id
1 'polypeptide(L)'
;MVDSDEAGPAVAGPCVGTVIKPGQNAQSIVNSKPAGTTFCFAAGVHRISDTIRPKANQVLASAQRAVLTGSVPLTGWARSGSAWVVRGALPSAYGKSGECEDNKSNICYLREQLFLDDTHLTRVAGVAAVKAGTFYADYAANAIYLGSNPAGHSIEMSKTATAIESGATGVAVRGLTIEHFASAPQAGALVSGPGWKVTANDVRWNHAVGVMLVKANSTKVDKNLIHHNGQLGLGQYSSAAAAVTRNVISSNNTDGFWIADWESGGIKSTRSSGTVSGNVIKSNKGIGMWADVADDGRVISDNQIVGNAADGIRYEISRNGTIEGNTVTGNGFGTGRGSGTSLWDGGGINVNTSTGVTIKGNRVSGNVNGVTIQSRTRGSGPWGTYLLRDVQVSGNTIEMTGGTQATGMVQNSGAAVPAGEVVFSGNKYVLDDLGTQRFARFGTKLTAAGWREAGLDTIGSFLAN
;
A
#
# COMPACT_ATOMS: atom_id res chain seq x y z
N MET A 1 7.12 4.37 -21.12
CA MET A 1 7.62 3.21 -20.36
C MET A 1 8.55 3.76 -19.30
N VAL A 2 8.20 3.63 -18.03
CA VAL A 2 9.17 3.86 -16.95
C VAL A 2 10.05 2.65 -16.89
N ASP A 3 11.36 2.79 -16.94
CA ASP A 3 12.27 1.67 -16.77
C ASP A 3 12.18 1.20 -15.31
N SER A 4 11.95 -0.09 -15.06
CA SER A 4 11.92 -0.62 -13.69
C SER A 4 13.25 -0.41 -12.97
N ASP A 5 14.34 -0.24 -13.74
CA ASP A 5 15.68 0.00 -13.22
C ASP A 5 15.87 1.44 -12.68
N GLU A 6 14.96 2.37 -13.01
CA GLU A 6 14.96 3.74 -12.48
C GLU A 6 14.20 3.87 -11.14
N ALA A 7 13.39 2.87 -10.80
CA ALA A 7 12.61 2.81 -9.57
C ALA A 7 13.32 1.99 -8.48
N GLY A 8 13.04 2.30 -7.22
CA GLY A 8 13.63 1.61 -6.09
C GLY A 8 14.86 2.35 -5.56
N PRO A 9 15.63 1.76 -4.64
CA PRO A 9 16.56 2.49 -3.84
C PRO A 9 17.72 2.89 -4.72
N ALA A 10 17.84 4.19 -4.95
CA ALA A 10 19.12 4.73 -5.35
C ALA A 10 20.16 4.40 -4.28
N VAL A 11 21.42 4.46 -4.67
CA VAL A 11 22.51 4.52 -3.70
C VAL A 11 22.37 5.81 -2.88
N ALA A 12 22.25 5.69 -1.57
CA ALA A 12 21.98 6.82 -0.67
C ALA A 12 23.11 7.87 -0.62
N GLY A 13 24.29 7.57 -1.18
CA GLY A 13 25.50 8.40 -1.13
C GLY A 13 26.22 8.35 0.23
N PRO A 14 27.41 8.97 0.33
CA PRO A 14 28.20 8.97 1.56
C PRO A 14 27.46 9.63 2.73
N CYS A 15 27.88 9.34 3.96
CA CYS A 15 27.36 9.97 5.17
C CYS A 15 28.52 10.56 5.98
N VAL A 16 28.42 11.84 6.32
CA VAL A 16 29.39 12.55 7.15
C VAL A 16 28.63 13.24 8.28
N GLY A 17 28.96 12.91 9.54
CA GLY A 17 28.24 13.40 10.69
C GLY A 17 28.52 12.59 11.96
N THR A 18 27.61 12.68 12.93
CA THR A 18 27.70 11.93 14.19
C THR A 18 27.48 10.45 13.91
N VAL A 19 28.50 9.61 14.13
CA VAL A 19 28.37 8.16 13.94
C VAL A 19 27.57 7.54 15.07
N ILE A 20 26.60 6.70 14.71
CA ILE A 20 25.87 5.81 15.63
C ILE A 20 26.33 4.38 15.31
N LYS A 21 26.84 3.66 16.30
CA LYS A 21 27.30 2.26 16.19
C LYS A 21 26.25 1.29 16.75
N PRO A 22 26.21 0.04 16.25
CA PRO A 22 25.39 -1.01 16.85
C PRO A 22 25.56 -1.09 18.37
N GLY A 23 24.46 -1.33 19.09
CA GLY A 23 24.43 -1.38 20.56
C GLY A 23 24.29 -0.02 21.26
N GLN A 24 24.41 1.11 20.55
CA GLN A 24 24.13 2.42 21.13
C GLN A 24 22.64 2.76 21.08
N ASN A 25 22.15 3.50 22.09
CA ASN A 25 20.79 4.02 22.08
C ASN A 25 20.71 5.21 21.09
N ALA A 26 20.17 4.95 19.90
CA ALA A 26 20.07 5.93 18.83
C ALA A 26 19.24 7.16 19.24
N GLN A 27 18.14 6.97 19.96
CA GLN A 27 17.25 8.06 20.36
C GLN A 27 17.91 9.02 21.37
N SER A 28 18.68 8.48 22.32
CA SER A 28 19.48 9.28 23.26
C SER A 28 20.49 10.16 22.53
N ILE A 29 21.21 9.61 21.54
CA ILE A 29 22.18 10.34 20.72
C ILE A 29 21.49 11.41 19.86
N VAL A 30 20.35 11.09 19.26
CA VAL A 30 19.57 12.05 18.46
C VAL A 30 19.09 13.23 19.34
N ASN A 31 18.64 12.94 20.55
CA ASN A 31 18.24 13.96 21.52
C ASN A 31 19.40 14.85 21.99
N SER A 32 20.61 14.29 22.12
CA SER A 32 21.77 15.00 22.64
C SER A 32 22.41 15.99 21.65
N LYS A 33 21.91 16.07 20.41
CA LYS A 33 22.46 16.96 19.37
C LYS A 33 21.44 18.00 18.91
N PRO A 34 21.89 19.16 18.40
CA PRO A 34 20.98 20.20 17.91
C PRO A 34 20.26 19.80 16.61
N ALA A 35 19.23 20.57 16.26
CA ALA A 35 18.61 20.55 14.94
C ALA A 35 19.66 20.70 13.82
N GLY A 36 19.40 20.17 12.63
CA GLY A 36 20.36 20.20 11.52
C GLY A 36 21.49 19.16 11.58
N THR A 37 21.65 18.45 12.70
CA THR A 37 22.70 17.42 12.83
C THR A 37 22.47 16.25 11.87
N THR A 38 23.53 15.79 11.21
CA THR A 38 23.55 14.52 10.47
C THR A 38 24.04 13.38 11.37
N PHE A 39 23.31 12.28 11.36
CA PHE A 39 23.62 11.03 12.05
C PHE A 39 23.89 9.93 11.02
N CYS A 40 25.04 9.29 11.16
CA CYS A 40 25.52 8.23 10.28
C CYS A 40 25.49 6.90 11.02
N PHE A 41 24.49 6.08 10.73
CA PHE A 41 24.42 4.71 11.22
C PHE A 41 25.49 3.88 10.53
N ALA A 42 26.46 3.40 11.32
CA ALA A 42 27.48 2.46 10.85
C ALA A 42 26.84 1.12 10.45
N ALA A 43 27.49 0.36 9.57
CA ALA A 43 27.02 -0.96 9.17
C ALA A 43 26.73 -1.87 10.38
N GLY A 44 25.74 -2.74 10.22
CA GLY A 44 25.27 -3.67 11.25
C GLY A 44 23.83 -3.40 11.69
N VAL A 45 23.40 -4.18 12.68
CA VAL A 45 22.04 -4.17 13.23
C VAL A 45 21.96 -3.22 14.43
N HIS A 46 21.12 -2.20 14.30
CA HIS A 46 20.77 -1.25 15.35
C HIS A 46 19.39 -1.60 15.88
N ARG A 47 19.35 -2.12 17.11
CA ARG A 47 18.09 -2.45 17.78
C ARG A 47 17.48 -1.18 18.36
N ILE A 48 16.33 -0.80 17.83
CA ILE A 48 15.61 0.41 18.23
C ILE A 48 14.66 0.03 19.36
N SER A 49 15.08 0.26 20.61
CA SER A 49 14.23 0.08 21.80
C SER A 49 13.25 1.23 22.00
N ASP A 50 13.66 2.44 21.57
CA ASP A 50 12.90 3.67 21.71
C ASP A 50 12.77 4.34 20.34
N THR A 51 11.55 4.74 19.97
CA THR A 51 11.30 5.44 18.70
C THR A 51 12.21 6.66 18.55
N ILE A 52 12.87 6.76 17.40
CA ILE A 52 13.75 7.88 17.08
C ILE A 52 12.89 9.10 16.71
N ARG A 53 13.08 10.21 17.42
CA ARG A 53 12.32 11.45 17.24
C ARG A 53 13.24 12.58 16.78
N PRO A 54 13.55 12.67 15.48
CA PRO A 54 14.47 13.68 14.97
C PRO A 54 13.90 15.10 15.13
N LYS A 55 14.79 16.05 15.37
CA LYS A 55 14.54 17.50 15.38
C LYS A 55 14.59 18.06 13.96
N ALA A 56 14.18 19.31 13.79
CA ALA A 56 14.11 19.95 12.48
C ALA A 56 15.43 19.85 11.71
N ASN A 57 15.33 19.59 10.40
CA ASN A 57 16.43 19.50 9.45
C ASN A 57 17.53 18.47 9.79
N GLN A 58 17.30 17.56 10.74
CA GLN A 58 18.25 16.48 11.01
C GLN A 58 18.25 15.46 9.87
N VAL A 59 19.38 14.75 9.72
CA VAL A 59 19.54 13.69 8.73
C VAL A 59 19.83 12.39 9.45
N LEU A 60 19.02 11.36 9.20
CA LEU A 60 19.27 9.99 9.63
C LEU A 60 19.69 9.20 8.38
N ALA A 61 20.95 8.75 8.32
CA ALA A 61 21.48 8.13 7.12
C ALA A 61 22.44 6.97 7.37
N SER A 62 22.59 6.11 6.38
CA SER A 62 23.69 5.15 6.30
C SER A 62 24.24 5.07 4.88
N ALA A 63 25.56 5.04 4.76
CA ALA A 63 26.25 4.78 3.50
C ALA A 63 26.35 3.28 3.18
N GLN A 64 26.10 2.41 4.16
CA GLN A 64 26.36 0.96 4.10
C GLN A 64 25.11 0.14 4.42
N ARG A 65 23.92 0.72 4.20
CA ARG A 65 22.63 0.09 4.50
C ARG A 65 22.53 -0.48 5.93
N ALA A 66 22.85 0.33 6.95
CA ALA A 66 22.57 -0.08 8.33
C ALA A 66 21.10 -0.50 8.53
N VAL A 67 20.89 -1.51 9.36
CA VAL A 67 19.58 -2.07 9.69
C VAL A 67 19.09 -1.46 10.98
N LEU A 68 17.92 -0.85 10.95
CA LEU A 68 17.14 -0.47 12.12
C LEU A 68 16.08 -1.54 12.31
N THR A 69 16.18 -2.29 13.41
CA THR A 69 15.20 -3.36 13.71
C THR A 69 14.41 -3.05 14.97
N GLY A 70 13.10 -3.28 14.92
CA GLY A 70 12.19 -3.22 16.07
C GLY A 70 12.06 -4.54 16.83
N SER A 71 12.82 -5.57 16.41
CA SER A 71 12.73 -6.92 16.98
C SER A 71 13.68 -7.16 18.15
N VAL A 72 13.32 -8.16 18.96
CA VAL A 72 14.12 -8.69 20.06
C VAL A 72 14.36 -10.19 19.88
N PRO A 73 15.54 -10.72 20.24
CA PRO A 73 15.78 -12.15 20.24
C PRO A 73 14.91 -12.88 21.26
N LEU A 74 14.35 -14.03 20.87
CA LEU A 74 13.68 -14.96 21.76
C LEU A 74 14.59 -16.15 22.09
N THR A 75 14.84 -16.37 23.37
CA THR A 75 15.69 -17.45 23.89
C THR A 75 14.93 -18.30 24.91
N GLY A 76 15.51 -19.42 25.34
CA GLY A 76 14.90 -20.29 26.35
C GLY A 76 13.79 -21.19 25.84
N TRP A 77 13.85 -21.60 24.57
CA TRP A 77 12.90 -22.52 23.96
C TRP A 77 12.94 -23.90 24.62
N ALA A 78 11.76 -24.43 24.96
CA ALA A 78 11.58 -25.78 25.47
C ALA A 78 10.70 -26.62 24.54
N ARG A 79 10.94 -27.92 24.47
CA ARG A 79 10.09 -28.85 23.71
C ARG A 79 8.70 -28.92 24.35
N SER A 80 7.64 -28.80 23.56
CA SER A 80 6.24 -28.95 23.99
C SER A 80 5.47 -29.76 22.97
N GLY A 81 5.45 -31.09 23.15
CA GLY A 81 4.90 -32.02 22.17
C GLY A 81 5.66 -31.97 20.84
N SER A 82 4.94 -31.71 19.74
CA SER A 82 5.52 -31.51 18.40
C SER A 82 6.07 -30.10 18.18
N ALA A 83 5.76 -29.13 19.04
CA ALA A 83 6.19 -27.74 18.94
C ALA A 83 7.32 -27.42 19.94
N TRP A 84 7.82 -26.19 19.84
CA TRP A 84 8.70 -25.55 20.82
C TRP A 84 7.97 -24.38 21.44
N VAL A 85 8.23 -24.09 22.72
CA VAL A 85 7.56 -23.01 23.44
C VAL A 85 8.56 -22.13 24.18
N VAL A 86 8.33 -20.82 24.14
CA VAL A 86 8.93 -19.85 25.06
C VAL A 86 7.79 -19.14 25.80
N ARG A 87 8.02 -18.82 27.08
CA ARG A 87 7.02 -18.20 27.96
C ARG A 87 7.50 -16.85 28.49
N GLY A 88 6.58 -15.96 28.80
CA GLY A 88 6.89 -14.64 29.38
C GLY A 88 7.36 -13.60 28.36
N ALA A 89 7.36 -13.93 27.07
CA ALA A 89 7.90 -13.07 26.02
C ALA A 89 6.87 -12.09 25.43
N LEU A 90 5.58 -12.42 25.49
CA LEU A 90 4.53 -11.60 24.86
C LEU A 90 4.30 -10.31 25.67
N PRO A 91 3.99 -9.19 24.98
CA PRO A 91 3.49 -8.00 25.63
C PRO A 91 2.04 -8.20 26.09
N SER A 92 1.50 -7.19 26.77
CA SER A 92 0.06 -7.10 27.03
C SER A 92 -0.73 -7.15 25.71
N ALA A 93 -1.90 -7.80 25.75
CA ALA A 93 -2.77 -7.91 24.58
C ALA A 93 -3.17 -6.53 24.03
N TYR A 94 -3.16 -6.40 22.71
CA TYR A 94 -3.53 -5.17 22.02
C TYR A 94 -5.04 -4.94 22.01
N GLY A 95 -5.45 -3.67 21.97
CA GLY A 95 -6.79 -3.32 21.53
C GLY A 95 -7.00 -3.76 20.07
N LYS A 96 -8.18 -4.28 19.77
CA LYS A 96 -8.56 -4.64 18.39
C LYS A 96 -8.79 -3.35 17.60
N SER A 97 -7.94 -3.12 16.62
CA SER A 97 -8.04 -2.01 15.67
C SER A 97 -7.83 -2.54 14.26
N GLY A 98 -8.61 -2.01 13.32
CA GLY A 98 -8.58 -2.43 11.93
C GLY A 98 -9.37 -3.70 11.62
N GLU A 99 -9.38 -4.07 10.34
CA GLU A 99 -10.22 -5.14 9.80
C GLU A 99 -9.38 -6.23 9.15
N CYS A 100 -9.55 -7.47 9.62
CA CYS A 100 -8.87 -8.64 9.09
C CYS A 100 -9.67 -9.29 7.96
N GLU A 101 -8.98 -9.86 6.98
CA GLU A 101 -9.61 -10.68 5.94
C GLU A 101 -10.26 -11.93 6.57
N ASP A 102 -9.56 -12.60 7.48
CA ASP A 102 -10.15 -13.62 8.35
C ASP A 102 -10.71 -12.98 9.62
N ASN A 103 -12.00 -12.66 9.57
CA ASN A 103 -12.75 -12.10 10.69
C ASN A 103 -13.19 -13.11 11.76
N LYS A 104 -12.82 -14.40 11.61
CA LYS A 104 -13.05 -15.43 12.65
C LYS A 104 -11.87 -15.49 13.59
N SER A 105 -10.67 -15.71 13.06
CA SER A 105 -9.44 -15.73 13.88
C SER A 105 -8.97 -14.33 14.25
N ASN A 106 -9.24 -13.33 13.39
CA ASN A 106 -8.85 -11.93 13.55
C ASN A 106 -7.36 -11.72 13.86
N ILE A 107 -6.46 -12.58 13.40
CA ILE A 107 -5.06 -12.51 13.86
C ILE A 107 -4.25 -11.29 13.37
N CYS A 108 -4.77 -10.49 12.43
CA CYS A 108 -4.08 -9.32 11.86
C CYS A 108 -3.91 -8.13 12.84
N TYR A 109 -4.61 -8.10 13.97
CA TYR A 109 -4.40 -7.05 14.99
C TYR A 109 -3.20 -7.34 15.92
N LEU A 110 -2.65 -8.57 15.86
CA LEU A 110 -1.55 -9.03 16.72
C LEU A 110 -0.21 -8.59 16.14
N ARG A 111 0.35 -7.55 16.74
CA ARG A 111 1.40 -6.72 16.13
C ARG A 111 2.77 -7.35 16.05
N GLU A 112 3.03 -8.38 16.83
CA GLU A 112 4.32 -9.05 16.79
C GLU A 112 4.40 -9.92 15.54
N GLN A 113 5.50 -9.84 14.82
CA GLN A 113 5.86 -10.81 13.81
C GLN A 113 6.99 -11.68 14.38
N LEU A 114 7.09 -12.92 13.91
CA LEU A 114 8.16 -13.83 14.31
C LEU A 114 9.01 -14.19 13.09
N PHE A 115 10.32 -14.15 13.26
CA PHE A 115 11.30 -14.40 12.21
C PHE A 115 12.24 -15.51 12.63
N LEU A 116 12.50 -16.48 11.75
CA LEU A 116 13.52 -17.52 11.93
C LEU A 116 14.61 -17.29 10.87
N ASP A 117 15.83 -16.99 11.30
CA ASP A 117 16.93 -16.58 10.41
C ASP A 117 16.47 -15.55 9.36
N ASP A 118 15.88 -14.45 9.84
CA ASP A 118 15.29 -13.36 9.04
C ASP A 118 14.11 -13.77 8.13
N THR A 119 13.64 -15.01 8.20
CA THR A 119 12.46 -15.48 7.46
C THR A 119 11.18 -15.26 8.28
N HIS A 120 10.27 -14.44 7.78
CA HIS A 120 8.96 -14.20 8.38
C HIS A 120 8.13 -15.50 8.46
N LEU A 121 7.64 -15.82 9.66
CA LEU A 121 6.82 -16.99 9.93
C LEU A 121 5.33 -16.69 9.80
N THR A 122 4.55 -17.69 9.40
CA THR A 122 3.08 -17.54 9.32
C THR A 122 2.46 -17.71 10.70
N ARG A 123 1.74 -16.70 11.17
CA ARG A 123 0.94 -16.77 12.38
C ARG A 123 -0.28 -17.69 12.16
N VAL A 124 -0.56 -18.57 13.12
CA VAL A 124 -1.75 -19.43 13.11
C VAL A 124 -2.61 -19.18 14.36
N ALA A 125 -3.89 -19.60 14.31
CA ALA A 125 -4.88 -19.26 15.34
C ALA A 125 -4.86 -20.16 16.60
N GLY A 126 -4.02 -21.20 16.65
CA GLY A 126 -3.95 -22.10 17.80
C GLY A 126 -2.84 -23.13 17.70
N VAL A 127 -2.50 -23.75 18.84
CA VAL A 127 -1.40 -24.75 18.97
C VAL A 127 -1.55 -25.91 17.98
N ALA A 128 -2.78 -26.39 17.73
CA ALA A 128 -3.04 -27.51 16.82
C ALA A 128 -2.63 -27.22 15.37
N ALA A 129 -2.57 -25.95 14.97
CA ALA A 129 -2.16 -25.54 13.63
C ALA A 129 -0.63 -25.30 13.52
N VAL A 130 0.11 -25.39 14.63
CA VAL A 130 1.55 -25.14 14.66
C VAL A 130 2.31 -26.27 13.98
N LYS A 131 2.94 -25.94 12.86
CA LYS A 131 3.82 -26.77 12.03
C LYS A 131 5.06 -25.98 11.59
N ALA A 132 6.04 -26.63 10.97
CA ALA A 132 7.22 -25.96 10.43
C ALA A 132 6.84 -24.71 9.59
N GLY A 133 7.54 -23.60 9.83
CA GLY A 133 7.26 -22.31 9.19
C GLY A 133 6.13 -21.48 9.82
N THR A 134 5.54 -21.95 10.93
CA THR A 134 4.43 -21.25 11.60
C THR A 134 4.68 -21.03 13.09
N PHE A 135 3.94 -20.09 13.67
CA PHE A 135 3.93 -19.83 15.11
C PHE A 135 2.52 -19.46 15.61
N TYR A 136 2.30 -19.66 16.92
CA TYR A 136 1.09 -19.23 17.62
C TYR A 136 1.47 -18.43 18.86
N ALA A 137 0.82 -17.27 19.06
CA ALA A 137 0.95 -16.49 20.29
C ALA A 137 -0.29 -16.72 21.17
N ASP A 138 -0.08 -17.39 22.28
CA ASP A 138 -1.06 -17.63 23.33
C ASP A 138 -0.93 -16.54 24.41
N TYR A 139 -1.72 -15.47 24.27
CA TYR A 139 -1.72 -14.38 25.25
C TYR A 139 -2.27 -14.80 26.61
N ALA A 140 -3.18 -15.80 26.66
CA ALA A 140 -3.74 -16.27 27.93
C ALA A 140 -2.67 -16.99 28.76
N ALA A 141 -1.83 -17.79 28.11
CA ALA A 141 -0.72 -18.49 28.77
C ALA A 141 0.61 -17.72 28.75
N ASN A 142 0.63 -16.50 28.20
CA ASN A 142 1.84 -15.73 27.87
C ASN A 142 2.93 -16.62 27.26
N ALA A 143 2.60 -17.28 26.15
CA ALA A 143 3.45 -18.27 25.51
C ALA A 143 3.46 -18.11 23.99
N ILE A 144 4.62 -18.37 23.38
CA ILE A 144 4.79 -18.42 21.94
C ILE A 144 5.18 -19.85 21.58
N TYR A 145 4.36 -20.49 20.74
CA TYR A 145 4.62 -21.81 20.21
C TYR A 145 5.18 -21.70 18.79
N LEU A 146 6.29 -22.39 18.53
CA LEU A 146 7.01 -22.41 17.26
C LEU A 146 6.99 -23.84 16.69
N GLY A 147 6.66 -23.97 15.41
CA GLY A 147 6.61 -25.28 14.75
C GLY A 147 7.94 -25.74 14.13
N SER A 148 8.94 -24.87 14.08
CA SER A 148 10.31 -25.19 13.64
C SER A 148 11.23 -25.45 14.83
N ASN A 149 12.29 -26.25 14.63
CA ASN A 149 13.31 -26.46 15.66
C ASN A 149 14.17 -25.19 15.83
N PRO A 150 14.25 -24.58 17.03
CA PRO A 150 15.02 -23.36 17.25
C PRO A 150 16.52 -23.59 17.49
N ALA A 151 16.97 -24.84 17.66
CA ALA A 151 18.37 -25.13 17.97
C ALA A 151 19.31 -24.69 16.83
N GLY A 152 20.24 -23.79 17.13
CA GLY A 152 21.20 -23.26 16.15
C GLY A 152 20.67 -22.14 15.26
N HIS A 153 19.42 -21.71 15.46
CA HIS A 153 18.76 -20.68 14.66
C HIS A 153 18.55 -19.39 15.45
N SER A 154 18.49 -18.25 14.77
CA SER A 154 18.04 -16.98 15.33
C SER A 154 16.52 -16.91 15.26
N ILE A 155 15.87 -16.61 16.38
CA ILE A 155 14.43 -16.35 16.41
C ILE A 155 14.20 -14.97 16.98
N GLU A 156 13.63 -14.08 16.18
CA GLU A 156 13.38 -12.68 16.52
C GLU A 156 11.89 -12.39 16.54
N MET A 157 11.44 -11.56 17.48
CA MET A 157 10.06 -11.12 17.57
C MET A 157 9.98 -9.60 17.50
N SER A 158 9.14 -9.06 16.62
CA SER A 158 8.84 -7.62 16.61
C SER A 158 8.28 -7.17 17.95
N LYS A 159 8.78 -6.04 18.47
CA LYS A 159 8.35 -5.52 19.78
C LYS A 159 8.17 -4.00 19.77
N THR A 160 9.12 -3.26 19.21
CA THR A 160 9.04 -1.80 19.14
C THR A 160 8.03 -1.38 18.07
N ALA A 161 7.12 -0.47 18.40
CA ALA A 161 6.02 -0.10 17.50
C ALA A 161 6.47 0.68 16.26
N THR A 162 7.38 1.64 16.43
CA THR A 162 7.78 2.59 15.37
C THR A 162 9.27 2.89 15.45
N ALA A 163 9.93 2.90 14.30
CA ALA A 163 11.37 3.18 14.18
C ALA A 163 11.66 4.66 14.35
N ILE A 164 10.99 5.48 13.53
CA ILE A 164 11.25 6.90 13.40
C ILE A 164 9.91 7.62 13.31
N GLU A 165 9.69 8.63 14.15
CA GLU A 165 8.49 9.46 14.13
C GLU A 165 8.77 10.85 14.70
N SER A 166 8.45 11.90 13.95
CA SER A 166 8.47 13.27 14.46
C SER A 166 7.60 14.21 13.62
N GLY A 167 7.02 15.21 14.28
CA GLY A 167 6.34 16.34 13.62
C GLY A 167 7.28 17.47 13.21
N ALA A 168 8.59 17.34 13.47
CA ALA A 168 9.58 18.34 13.06
C ALA A 168 9.62 18.48 11.53
N THR A 169 10.12 19.60 11.03
CA THR A 169 10.16 19.86 9.58
C THR A 169 11.51 19.47 8.96
N GLY A 170 11.51 19.15 7.66
CA GLY A 170 12.73 19.12 6.85
C GLY A 170 13.72 17.98 7.14
N VAL A 171 13.32 16.96 7.91
CA VAL A 171 14.18 15.80 8.21
C VAL A 171 14.46 14.99 6.95
N ALA A 172 15.66 14.43 6.84
CA ALA A 172 15.98 13.46 5.79
C ALA A 172 16.24 12.07 6.36
N VAL A 173 15.66 11.04 5.75
CA VAL A 173 15.84 9.62 6.07
C VAL A 173 16.37 8.89 4.83
N ARG A 174 17.61 8.43 5.00
CA ARG A 174 18.64 8.05 4.04
C ARG A 174 19.26 6.66 3.98
N GLY A 175 18.96 5.77 3.04
CA GLY A 175 19.77 4.55 2.93
C GLY A 175 19.72 3.68 4.18
N LEU A 176 18.57 3.60 4.86
CA LEU A 176 18.31 2.81 6.08
C LEU A 176 17.31 1.67 5.84
N THR A 177 17.57 0.52 6.47
CA THR A 177 16.76 -0.69 6.33
C THR A 177 15.91 -0.67 7.56
N ILE A 178 14.61 -0.60 7.40
CA ILE A 178 13.68 -0.37 8.50
C ILE A 178 12.76 -1.57 8.54
N GLU A 179 13.00 -2.44 9.53
CA GLU A 179 12.35 -3.76 9.59
C GLU A 179 11.93 -4.22 10.98
N HIS A 180 10.99 -5.15 11.00
CA HIS A 180 10.53 -5.88 12.17
C HIS A 180 9.93 -4.99 13.27
N PHE A 181 9.29 -3.88 12.91
CA PHE A 181 8.53 -3.05 13.86
C PHE A 181 7.11 -3.57 14.04
N ALA A 182 6.66 -3.64 15.30
CA ALA A 182 5.32 -4.05 15.71
C ALA A 182 4.30 -2.90 15.59
N SER A 183 4.26 -2.28 14.41
CA SER A 183 3.43 -1.10 14.15
C SER A 183 1.94 -1.44 14.31
N ALA A 184 1.20 -0.51 14.93
CA ALA A 184 -0.26 -0.65 15.03
C ALA A 184 -0.90 -0.56 13.64
N PRO A 185 -2.06 -1.19 13.41
CA PRO A 185 -2.86 -0.95 12.22
C PRO A 185 -3.04 0.57 11.97
N GLN A 186 -2.89 1.00 10.71
CA GLN A 186 -2.86 2.40 10.26
C GLN A 186 -1.69 3.25 10.77
N ALA A 187 -0.72 2.66 11.48
CA ALA A 187 0.51 3.32 11.92
C ALA A 187 1.73 2.80 11.15
N GLY A 188 2.74 3.66 11.03
CA GLY A 188 3.96 3.39 10.26
C GLY A 188 5.16 2.94 11.10
N ALA A 189 6.04 2.16 10.50
CA ALA A 189 7.40 1.94 11.01
C ALA A 189 8.26 3.20 10.83
N LEU A 190 8.10 3.89 9.69
CA LEU A 190 8.64 5.22 9.43
C LEU A 190 7.50 6.22 9.29
N VAL A 191 7.35 7.14 10.24
CA VAL A 191 6.33 8.19 10.22
C VAL A 191 6.97 9.54 9.88
N SER A 192 6.62 10.06 8.72
CA SER A 192 7.18 11.29 8.15
C SER A 192 6.36 12.52 8.52
N GLY A 193 7.06 13.63 8.74
CA GLY A 193 6.49 14.97 8.99
C GLY A 193 6.66 15.93 7.80
N PRO A 194 6.31 17.22 7.94
CA PRO A 194 6.30 18.18 6.84
C PRO A 194 7.68 18.45 6.22
N GLY A 195 7.75 18.47 4.89
CA GLY A 195 8.96 18.79 4.13
C GLY A 195 10.08 17.76 4.25
N TRP A 196 9.77 16.55 4.73
CA TRP A 196 10.76 15.49 4.88
C TRP A 196 11.22 14.95 3.52
N LYS A 197 12.40 14.33 3.52
CA LYS A 197 12.93 13.56 2.39
C LYS A 197 13.18 12.12 2.83
N VAL A 198 12.38 11.19 2.35
CA VAL A 198 12.52 9.75 2.59
C VAL A 198 13.04 9.12 1.31
N THR A 199 14.34 8.80 1.28
CA THR A 199 15.02 8.41 0.05
C THR A 199 15.97 7.23 0.23
N ALA A 200 16.07 6.37 -0.78
CA ALA A 200 17.03 5.27 -0.86
C ALA A 200 16.89 4.22 0.27
N ASN A 201 15.73 4.14 0.91
CA ASN A 201 15.49 3.20 2.01
C ASN A 201 14.97 1.85 1.52
N ASP A 202 15.09 0.85 2.37
CA ASP A 202 14.50 -0.49 2.25
C ASP A 202 13.60 -0.66 3.47
N VAL A 203 12.28 -0.59 3.29
CA VAL A 203 11.29 -0.59 4.37
C VAL A 203 10.46 -1.85 4.25
N ARG A 204 10.70 -2.81 5.15
CA ARG A 204 10.20 -4.17 4.97
C ARG A 204 9.82 -4.88 6.26
N TRP A 205 8.92 -5.85 6.15
CA TRP A 205 8.59 -6.75 7.26
C TRP A 205 8.25 -5.99 8.55
N ASN A 206 7.46 -4.93 8.42
CA ASN A 206 6.86 -4.23 9.55
C ASN A 206 5.39 -4.62 9.60
N HIS A 207 4.83 -4.81 10.79
CA HIS A 207 3.50 -5.42 10.95
C HIS A 207 2.36 -4.64 10.25
N ALA A 208 2.42 -3.31 10.17
CA ALA A 208 1.36 -2.52 9.56
C ALA A 208 1.85 -1.72 8.35
N VAL A 209 1.89 -0.39 8.44
CA VAL A 209 2.31 0.46 7.34
C VAL A 209 3.83 0.57 7.32
N GLY A 210 4.46 0.42 6.15
CA GLY A 210 5.89 0.66 6.01
C GLY A 210 6.25 2.13 6.23
N VAL A 211 5.77 3.01 5.34
CA VAL A 211 5.98 4.46 5.39
C VAL A 211 4.65 5.18 5.57
N MET A 212 4.51 5.99 6.61
CA MET A 212 3.29 6.74 6.90
C MET A 212 3.54 8.24 6.81
N LEU A 213 2.75 8.95 6.00
CA LEU A 213 2.77 10.41 5.88
C LEU A 213 1.61 11.00 6.68
N VAL A 214 1.88 11.64 7.81
CA VAL A 214 0.84 12.21 8.68
C VAL A 214 1.07 13.71 8.80
N LYS A 215 0.13 14.51 8.27
CA LYS A 215 0.27 15.98 8.19
C LYS A 215 1.61 16.40 7.55
N ALA A 216 2.06 15.61 6.59
CA ALA A 216 3.42 15.64 6.06
C ALA A 216 3.50 16.48 4.78
N ASN A 217 3.02 17.72 4.85
CA ASN A 217 2.94 18.61 3.68
C ASN A 217 4.29 18.73 2.98
N SER A 218 4.30 18.70 1.64
CA SER A 218 5.51 18.84 0.81
C SER A 218 6.60 17.78 1.06
N THR A 219 6.25 16.65 1.67
CA THR A 219 7.17 15.52 1.83
C THR A 219 7.52 14.88 0.49
N LYS A 220 8.76 14.41 0.36
CA LYS A 220 9.24 13.65 -0.79
C LYS A 220 9.59 12.24 -0.36
N VAL A 221 8.91 11.25 -0.91
CA VAL A 221 9.23 9.82 -0.78
C VAL A 221 9.73 9.35 -2.13
N ASP A 222 11.04 9.25 -2.27
CA ASP A 222 11.68 9.06 -3.57
C ASP A 222 12.64 7.87 -3.57
N LYS A 223 12.54 6.98 -4.57
CA LYS A 223 13.51 5.89 -4.75
C LYS A 223 13.70 5.07 -3.48
N ASN A 224 12.65 4.41 -2.99
CA ASN A 224 12.73 3.45 -1.89
C ASN A 224 12.24 2.06 -2.36
N LEU A 225 12.70 0.99 -1.71
CA LEU A 225 11.92 -0.25 -1.65
C LEU A 225 10.99 -0.18 -0.45
N ILE A 226 9.71 -0.45 -0.66
CA ILE A 226 8.70 -0.48 0.40
C ILE A 226 7.88 -1.76 0.21
N HIS A 227 8.24 -2.82 0.93
CA HIS A 227 7.76 -4.16 0.59
C HIS A 227 7.51 -5.08 1.76
N HIS A 228 6.63 -6.07 1.58
CA HIS A 228 6.38 -7.09 2.59
C HIS A 228 6.02 -6.51 3.97
N ASN A 229 5.40 -5.32 4.00
CA ASN A 229 4.80 -4.79 5.22
C ASN A 229 3.41 -5.40 5.41
N GLY A 230 3.00 -5.57 6.65
CA GLY A 230 1.87 -6.41 7.00
C GLY A 230 0.51 -5.83 6.63
N GLN A 231 0.38 -4.51 6.42
CA GLN A 231 -0.86 -3.85 5.96
C GLN A 231 -0.70 -3.09 4.63
N LEU A 232 0.04 -1.98 4.64
CA LEU A 232 0.26 -1.09 3.50
C LEU A 232 1.75 -0.87 3.28
N GLY A 233 2.15 -0.69 2.02
CA GLY A 233 3.47 -0.14 1.74
C GLY A 233 3.54 1.31 2.24
N LEU A 234 2.65 2.16 1.73
CA LEU A 234 2.61 3.59 2.08
C LEU A 234 1.19 4.04 2.44
N GLY A 235 1.08 4.76 3.56
CA GLY A 235 -0.15 5.46 3.95
C GLY A 235 0.06 6.98 3.92
N GLN A 236 -0.97 7.73 3.52
CA GLN A 236 -0.97 9.19 3.53
C GLN A 236 -2.26 9.73 4.15
N TYR A 237 -2.11 10.58 5.16
CA TYR A 237 -3.22 11.19 5.88
C TYR A 237 -3.00 12.69 6.05
N SER A 238 -4.00 13.49 5.67
CA SER A 238 -4.04 14.94 5.89
C SER A 238 -2.77 15.66 5.40
N SER A 239 -2.20 15.24 4.28
CA SER A 239 -0.91 15.71 3.77
C SER A 239 -1.09 16.32 2.38
N ALA A 240 -0.73 17.60 2.23
CA ALA A 240 -0.83 18.34 0.98
C ALA A 240 0.49 18.31 0.19
N ALA A 241 0.39 18.26 -1.14
CA ALA A 241 1.52 18.38 -2.06
C ALA A 241 2.69 17.42 -1.79
N ALA A 242 2.42 16.21 -1.30
CA ALA A 242 3.44 15.18 -1.16
C ALA A 242 3.84 14.63 -2.54
N ALA A 243 5.12 14.30 -2.73
CA ALA A 243 5.62 13.66 -3.94
C ALA A 243 6.09 12.24 -3.61
N VAL A 244 5.38 11.23 -4.13
CA VAL A 244 5.74 9.82 -4.03
C VAL A 244 6.24 9.35 -5.39
N THR A 245 7.56 9.29 -5.55
CA THR A 245 8.18 9.14 -6.87
C THR A 245 9.18 8.00 -6.95
N ARG A 246 9.18 7.28 -8.08
CA ARG A 246 10.23 6.28 -8.41
C ARG A 246 10.49 5.25 -7.31
N ASN A 247 9.48 4.86 -6.54
CA ASN A 247 9.58 3.80 -5.53
C ASN A 247 9.20 2.44 -6.13
N VAL A 248 9.69 1.37 -5.53
CA VAL A 248 9.16 0.01 -5.73
C VAL A 248 8.33 -0.36 -4.50
N ILE A 249 7.02 -0.46 -4.67
CA ILE A 249 6.06 -0.74 -3.60
C ILE A 249 5.41 -2.09 -3.87
N SER A 250 5.80 -3.12 -3.12
CA SER A 250 5.48 -4.50 -3.53
C SER A 250 5.23 -5.51 -2.42
N SER A 251 4.43 -6.53 -2.71
CA SER A 251 4.19 -7.67 -1.81
C SER A 251 3.70 -7.28 -0.40
N ASN A 252 3.10 -6.11 -0.24
CA ASN A 252 2.55 -5.67 1.04
C ASN A 252 1.19 -6.36 1.33
N ASN A 253 0.73 -6.18 2.57
CA ASN A 253 -0.35 -6.91 3.23
C ASN A 253 -0.02 -8.37 3.56
N THR A 254 1.12 -8.61 4.22
CA THR A 254 1.57 -9.96 4.62
C THR A 254 0.76 -10.54 5.78
N ASP A 255 0.08 -9.70 6.56
CA ASP A 255 -0.51 -10.09 7.84
C ASP A 255 -2.04 -10.19 7.78
N GLY A 256 -2.61 -10.11 6.56
CA GLY A 256 -3.99 -10.51 6.28
C GLY A 256 -5.04 -9.47 6.67
N PHE A 257 -4.73 -8.18 6.51
CA PHE A 257 -5.74 -7.13 6.56
C PHE A 257 -6.69 -7.23 5.36
N TRP A 258 -7.90 -6.69 5.51
CA TRP A 258 -8.95 -6.79 4.51
C TRP A 258 -8.53 -6.19 3.16
N ILE A 259 -8.52 -7.01 2.11
CA ILE A 259 -7.92 -6.77 0.80
C ILE A 259 -8.57 -5.61 0.04
N ALA A 260 -9.90 -5.48 0.11
CA ALA A 260 -10.64 -4.65 -0.85
C ALA A 260 -11.45 -3.49 -0.24
N ASP A 261 -11.89 -3.55 1.02
CA ASP A 261 -12.92 -2.63 1.52
C ASP A 261 -12.53 -1.81 2.76
N TRP A 262 -11.45 -2.16 3.46
CA TRP A 262 -10.95 -1.35 4.58
C TRP A 262 -9.71 -0.56 4.19
N GLU A 263 -8.52 -1.15 4.29
CA GLU A 263 -7.29 -0.63 3.67
C GLU A 263 -6.12 -1.62 3.78
N SER A 264 -5.64 -2.05 2.63
CA SER A 264 -4.41 -2.83 2.53
C SER A 264 -3.87 -2.79 1.11
N GLY A 265 -2.60 -3.13 0.94
CA GLY A 265 -1.93 -3.20 -0.36
C GLY A 265 -0.79 -2.20 -0.53
N GLY A 266 -0.73 -1.53 -1.67
CA GLY A 266 0.39 -0.66 -2.04
C GLY A 266 0.34 0.68 -1.32
N ILE A 267 -0.55 1.56 -1.78
CA ILE A 267 -0.69 2.93 -1.28
C ILE A 267 -2.15 3.22 -0.92
N LYS A 268 -2.39 3.83 0.24
CA LYS A 268 -3.66 4.52 0.52
C LYS A 268 -3.43 5.97 0.92
N SER A 269 -4.24 6.87 0.39
CA SER A 269 -4.27 8.28 0.73
C SER A 269 -5.65 8.72 1.16
N THR A 270 -5.72 9.56 2.19
CA THR A 270 -6.95 10.22 2.65
C THR A 270 -6.73 11.69 2.99
N ARG A 271 -7.71 12.53 2.67
CA ARG A 271 -7.72 13.98 2.98
C ARG A 271 -6.45 14.69 2.51
N SER A 272 -5.95 14.32 1.36
CA SER A 272 -4.60 14.64 0.94
C SER A 272 -4.52 15.08 -0.53
N SER A 273 -3.34 15.54 -0.94
CA SER A 273 -3.04 15.90 -2.32
C SER A 273 -1.58 15.61 -2.67
N GLY A 274 -1.23 15.77 -3.95
CA GLY A 274 0.13 15.64 -4.44
C GLY A 274 0.25 14.67 -5.61
N THR A 275 1.45 14.13 -5.80
CA THR A 275 1.80 13.30 -6.96
C THR A 275 2.23 11.90 -6.54
N VAL A 276 1.78 10.90 -7.30
CA VAL A 276 2.26 9.52 -7.26
C VAL A 276 2.74 9.22 -8.67
N SER A 277 4.06 9.29 -8.91
CA SER A 277 4.58 9.18 -10.27
C SER A 277 5.85 8.37 -10.47
N GLY A 278 5.91 7.67 -11.59
CA GLY A 278 7.06 6.86 -11.96
C GLY A 278 7.34 5.68 -11.02
N ASN A 279 6.37 5.24 -10.22
CA ASN A 279 6.55 4.13 -9.29
C ASN A 279 6.27 2.78 -9.96
N VAL A 280 6.85 1.72 -9.40
CA VAL A 280 6.46 0.34 -9.66
C VAL A 280 5.65 -0.16 -8.46
N ILE A 281 4.36 -0.38 -8.64
CA ILE A 281 3.42 -0.79 -7.59
C ILE A 281 2.90 -2.18 -7.95
N LYS A 282 3.44 -3.24 -7.34
CA LYS A 282 3.21 -4.61 -7.82
C LYS A 282 2.96 -5.65 -6.75
N SER A 283 2.14 -6.66 -7.09
CA SER A 283 1.97 -7.87 -6.29
C SER A 283 1.54 -7.63 -4.84
N ASN A 284 0.90 -6.49 -4.55
CA ASN A 284 0.38 -6.23 -3.22
C ASN A 284 -0.93 -7.01 -3.02
N LYS A 285 -1.12 -7.60 -1.83
CA LYS A 285 -2.38 -8.25 -1.46
C LYS A 285 -3.40 -7.18 -1.05
N GLY A 286 -3.82 -6.36 -1.99
CA GLY A 286 -4.74 -5.25 -1.76
C GLY A 286 -4.84 -4.39 -3.01
N ILE A 287 -5.21 -3.13 -2.82
CA ILE A 287 -5.26 -2.14 -3.91
C ILE A 287 -3.85 -1.63 -4.19
N GLY A 288 -3.52 -1.40 -5.46
CA GLY A 288 -2.24 -0.80 -5.85
C GLY A 288 -2.10 0.64 -5.33
N MET A 289 -2.94 1.54 -5.85
CA MET A 289 -3.02 2.94 -5.43
C MET A 289 -4.48 3.32 -5.11
N TRP A 290 -4.77 3.66 -3.86
CA TRP A 290 -6.10 4.08 -3.39
C TRP A 290 -6.08 5.54 -2.92
N ALA A 291 -6.71 6.44 -3.67
CA ALA A 291 -7.09 7.77 -3.19
C ALA A 291 -8.52 7.71 -2.65
N ASP A 292 -8.70 8.05 -1.37
CA ASP A 292 -9.96 7.86 -0.65
C ASP A 292 -10.27 9.07 0.24
N VAL A 293 -11.48 9.14 0.77
CA VAL A 293 -11.95 10.11 1.78
C VAL A 293 -11.39 11.52 1.56
N ALA A 294 -11.99 12.26 0.63
CA ALA A 294 -11.67 13.66 0.40
C ALA A 294 -10.19 13.95 0.03
N ASP A 295 -9.53 13.05 -0.69
CA ASP A 295 -8.36 13.42 -1.51
C ASP A 295 -8.79 14.42 -2.61
N ASP A 296 -7.96 15.46 -2.84
CA ASP A 296 -8.25 16.57 -3.75
C ASP A 296 -7.03 16.87 -4.63
N GLY A 297 -7.20 16.93 -5.96
CA GLY A 297 -6.10 17.34 -6.84
C GLY A 297 -4.99 16.30 -7.00
N ARG A 298 -5.25 15.03 -6.71
CA ARG A 298 -4.23 13.96 -6.78
C ARG A 298 -3.87 13.66 -8.23
N VAL A 299 -2.56 13.65 -8.52
CA VAL A 299 -2.02 13.22 -9.81
C VAL A 299 -1.37 11.86 -9.67
N ILE A 300 -1.84 10.89 -10.45
CA ILE A 300 -1.31 9.53 -10.53
C ILE A 300 -0.79 9.34 -11.96
N SER A 301 0.53 9.47 -12.15
CA SER A 301 1.11 9.51 -13.50
C SER A 301 2.27 8.58 -13.73
N ASP A 302 2.35 8.01 -14.94
CA ASP A 302 3.52 7.26 -15.40
C ASP A 302 3.92 6.08 -14.48
N ASN A 303 2.99 5.47 -13.76
CA ASN A 303 3.31 4.33 -12.89
C ASN A 303 3.19 3.01 -13.66
N GLN A 304 3.98 2.01 -13.26
CA GLN A 304 3.70 0.61 -13.56
C GLN A 304 2.94 -0.02 -12.40
N ILE A 305 1.69 -0.44 -12.63
CA ILE A 305 0.81 -0.98 -11.59
C ILE A 305 0.38 -2.39 -11.97
N VAL A 306 0.96 -3.39 -11.31
CA VAL A 306 0.99 -4.76 -11.84
C VAL A 306 0.57 -5.80 -10.80
N GLY A 307 -0.44 -6.61 -11.11
CA GLY A 307 -0.71 -7.84 -10.35
C GLY A 307 -1.12 -7.62 -8.90
N ASN A 308 -1.75 -6.49 -8.56
CA ASN A 308 -2.30 -6.26 -7.22
C ASN A 308 -3.61 -7.06 -7.06
N ALA A 309 -3.88 -7.56 -5.85
CA ALA A 309 -4.99 -8.47 -5.60
C ALA A 309 -6.36 -7.83 -5.84
N ALA A 310 -6.50 -6.53 -5.58
CA ALA A 310 -7.71 -5.74 -5.87
C ALA A 310 -7.44 -4.73 -7.01
N ASP A 311 -8.07 -3.56 -6.98
CA ASP A 311 -7.90 -2.54 -8.01
C ASP A 311 -6.42 -2.19 -8.25
N GLY A 312 -6.06 -1.93 -9.51
CA GLY A 312 -4.78 -1.29 -9.80
C GLY A 312 -4.76 0.12 -9.22
N ILE A 313 -5.74 0.94 -9.64
CA ILE A 313 -5.99 2.28 -9.12
C ILE A 313 -7.45 2.35 -8.66
N ARG A 314 -7.68 2.81 -7.42
CA ARG A 314 -9.00 3.22 -6.92
C ARG A 314 -8.99 4.70 -6.54
N TYR A 315 -9.94 5.46 -7.10
CA TYR A 315 -10.18 6.87 -6.78
C TYR A 315 -11.60 7.02 -6.23
N GLU A 316 -11.73 7.29 -4.94
CA GLU A 316 -12.97 7.07 -4.20
C GLU A 316 -13.34 8.26 -3.33
N ILE A 317 -14.61 8.71 -3.41
CA ILE A 317 -15.18 9.81 -2.61
C ILE A 317 -14.23 11.03 -2.49
N SER A 318 -13.65 11.36 -3.64
CA SER A 318 -12.58 12.34 -3.82
C SER A 318 -12.88 13.22 -5.02
N ARG A 319 -12.06 14.25 -5.26
CA ARG A 319 -12.28 15.15 -6.41
C ARG A 319 -11.02 15.64 -7.11
N ASN A 320 -11.21 16.22 -8.30
CA ASN A 320 -10.18 16.92 -9.08
C ASN A 320 -8.93 16.07 -9.41
N GLY A 321 -9.11 14.77 -9.63
CA GLY A 321 -7.99 13.84 -9.84
C GLY A 321 -7.54 13.75 -11.30
N THR A 322 -6.25 13.49 -11.51
CA THR A 322 -5.70 13.16 -12.83
C THR A 322 -5.01 11.79 -12.77
N ILE A 323 -5.41 10.89 -13.65
CA ILE A 323 -4.84 9.54 -13.82
C ILE A 323 -4.32 9.44 -15.25
N GLU A 324 -3.01 9.57 -15.45
CA GLU A 324 -2.44 9.70 -16.81
C GLU A 324 -1.18 8.87 -17.07
N GLY A 325 -1.02 8.35 -18.30
CA GLY A 325 0.23 7.70 -18.72
C GLY A 325 0.60 6.41 -17.97
N ASN A 326 -0.28 5.86 -17.13
CA ASN A 326 0.02 4.67 -16.34
C ASN A 326 -0.08 3.40 -17.20
N THR A 327 0.75 2.41 -16.87
CA THR A 327 0.61 1.03 -17.36
C THR A 327 0.01 0.17 -16.25
N VAL A 328 -1.23 -0.27 -16.43
CA VAL A 328 -2.02 -0.97 -15.40
C VAL A 328 -2.37 -2.37 -15.89
N THR A 329 -1.75 -3.38 -15.30
CA THR A 329 -1.80 -4.76 -15.82
C THR A 329 -2.06 -5.83 -14.76
N GLY A 330 -2.93 -6.80 -15.05
CA GLY A 330 -3.05 -8.01 -14.21
C GLY A 330 -3.70 -7.82 -12.83
N ASN A 331 -4.39 -6.71 -12.57
CA ASN A 331 -4.92 -6.40 -11.24
C ASN A 331 -6.36 -6.96 -11.04
N GLY A 332 -6.72 -7.26 -9.79
CA GLY A 332 -8.10 -7.50 -9.36
C GLY A 332 -8.54 -8.97 -9.22
N PHE A 333 -7.61 -9.93 -9.29
CA PHE A 333 -7.93 -11.36 -9.23
C PHE A 333 -7.83 -12.00 -7.83
N GLY A 334 -7.41 -11.26 -6.81
CA GLY A 334 -7.07 -11.79 -5.49
C GLY A 334 -8.09 -11.50 -4.38
N THR A 335 -9.25 -10.90 -4.66
CA THR A 335 -10.26 -10.54 -3.65
C THR A 335 -11.14 -11.72 -3.19
N GLY A 336 -11.08 -12.87 -3.87
CA GLY A 336 -11.88 -14.05 -3.52
C GLY A 336 -13.39 -13.92 -3.71
N ARG A 337 -13.90 -12.79 -4.24
CA ARG A 337 -15.35 -12.51 -4.37
C ARG A 337 -16.04 -13.17 -5.56
N GLY A 338 -15.34 -14.03 -6.30
CA GLY A 338 -15.77 -14.43 -7.64
C GLY A 338 -15.72 -13.20 -8.54
N SER A 339 -14.61 -13.05 -9.27
CA SER A 339 -14.29 -11.89 -10.10
C SER A 339 -15.18 -11.79 -11.34
N GLY A 340 -16.50 -11.72 -11.14
CA GLY A 340 -17.50 -12.15 -12.10
C GLY A 340 -18.24 -10.99 -12.72
N THR A 341 -17.90 -10.64 -13.97
CA THR A 341 -18.62 -9.72 -14.89
C THR A 341 -19.01 -8.33 -14.39
N SER A 342 -18.95 -8.05 -13.10
CA SER A 342 -19.53 -6.88 -12.49
C SER A 342 -18.49 -5.79 -12.40
N LEU A 343 -18.87 -4.57 -12.81
CA LEU A 343 -18.00 -3.42 -12.60
C LEU A 343 -17.88 -3.05 -11.11
N TRP A 344 -18.70 -3.64 -10.23
CA TRP A 344 -18.60 -3.45 -8.77
C TRP A 344 -17.35 -4.05 -8.16
N ASP A 345 -16.79 -5.08 -8.79
CA ASP A 345 -15.56 -5.76 -8.34
C ASP A 345 -14.31 -4.90 -8.59
N GLY A 346 -14.45 -3.78 -9.31
CA GLY A 346 -13.34 -2.93 -9.70
C GLY A 346 -12.56 -3.51 -10.88
N GLY A 347 -11.34 -3.05 -11.10
CA GLY A 347 -10.49 -3.43 -12.23
C GLY A 347 -9.13 -2.76 -12.25
N GLY A 348 -8.63 -2.51 -13.46
CA GLY A 348 -7.40 -1.75 -13.66
C GLY A 348 -7.53 -0.36 -13.03
N ILE A 349 -8.50 0.43 -13.48
CA ILE A 349 -8.78 1.77 -12.94
C ILE A 349 -10.25 1.83 -12.51
N ASN A 350 -10.48 2.20 -11.26
CA ASN A 350 -11.80 2.31 -10.65
C ASN A 350 -12.02 3.72 -10.09
N VAL A 351 -13.01 4.44 -10.61
CA VAL A 351 -13.47 5.73 -10.07
C VAL A 351 -14.82 5.53 -9.41
N ASN A 352 -14.88 5.76 -8.10
CA ASN A 352 -16.04 5.48 -7.25
C ASN A 352 -16.55 6.77 -6.59
N THR A 353 -17.77 7.17 -6.91
CA THR A 353 -18.48 8.36 -6.37
C THR A 353 -17.56 9.57 -6.20
N SER A 354 -16.88 9.97 -7.27
CA SER A 354 -15.88 11.05 -7.27
C SER A 354 -16.19 12.10 -8.33
N THR A 355 -15.73 13.34 -8.13
CA THR A 355 -16.02 14.49 -9.00
C THR A 355 -14.78 15.01 -9.72
N GLY A 356 -14.88 15.40 -10.99
CA GLY A 356 -13.80 16.13 -11.67
C GLY A 356 -12.57 15.26 -11.91
N VAL A 357 -12.75 14.00 -12.31
CA VAL A 357 -11.65 13.04 -12.50
C VAL A 357 -11.34 12.90 -13.99
N THR A 358 -10.08 13.13 -14.36
CA THR A 358 -9.57 12.92 -15.72
C THR A 358 -8.72 11.65 -15.79
N ILE A 359 -9.09 10.73 -16.68
CA ILE A 359 -8.39 9.46 -16.95
C ILE A 359 -7.93 9.48 -18.40
N LYS A 360 -6.64 9.68 -18.65
CA LYS A 360 -6.14 9.87 -20.02
C LYS A 360 -4.82 9.18 -20.37
N GLY A 361 -4.71 8.67 -21.59
CA GLY A 361 -3.44 8.16 -22.11
C GLY A 361 -2.87 6.94 -21.34
N ASN A 362 -3.70 6.21 -20.59
CA ASN A 362 -3.26 5.02 -19.86
C ASN A 362 -3.29 3.78 -20.76
N ARG A 363 -2.43 2.80 -20.46
CA ARG A 363 -2.48 1.44 -21.04
C ARG A 363 -3.01 0.48 -19.98
N VAL A 364 -4.19 -0.08 -20.23
CA VAL A 364 -4.92 -0.94 -19.28
C VAL A 364 -5.16 -2.30 -19.93
N SER A 365 -4.55 -3.37 -19.41
CA SER A 365 -4.60 -4.70 -20.04
C SER A 365 -4.60 -5.84 -19.03
N GLY A 366 -5.30 -6.95 -19.33
CA GLY A 366 -5.22 -8.17 -18.53
C GLY A 366 -5.70 -8.04 -17.07
N ASN A 367 -6.41 -6.96 -16.71
CA ASN A 367 -7.01 -6.79 -15.38
C ASN A 367 -8.38 -7.52 -15.33
N VAL A 368 -8.97 -7.67 -14.14
CA VAL A 368 -10.33 -8.24 -14.01
C VAL A 368 -11.38 -7.45 -14.81
N ASN A 369 -11.25 -6.12 -14.83
CA ASN A 369 -12.01 -5.19 -15.67
C ASN A 369 -11.09 -4.06 -16.16
N GLY A 370 -11.50 -3.35 -17.20
CA GLY A 370 -10.74 -2.22 -17.76
C GLY A 370 -10.87 -0.96 -16.89
N VAL A 371 -11.53 0.06 -17.41
CA VAL A 371 -11.88 1.28 -16.67
C VAL A 371 -13.30 1.14 -16.14
N THR A 372 -13.46 1.23 -14.83
CA THR A 372 -14.74 1.04 -14.13
C THR A 372 -15.15 2.33 -13.43
N ILE A 373 -16.39 2.76 -13.67
CA ILE A 373 -16.98 3.95 -13.07
C ILE A 373 -18.14 3.49 -12.18
N GLN A 374 -18.04 3.73 -10.88
CA GLN A 374 -19.01 3.29 -9.89
C GLN A 374 -19.70 4.50 -9.26
N SER A 375 -21.02 4.55 -9.29
CA SER A 375 -21.81 5.52 -8.53
C SER A 375 -22.52 4.84 -7.38
N ARG A 376 -22.14 5.22 -6.15
CA ARG A 376 -22.68 4.68 -4.89
C ARG A 376 -23.21 5.81 -4.02
N THR A 377 -24.22 5.50 -3.21
CA THR A 377 -24.63 6.35 -2.08
C THR A 377 -23.55 6.30 -1.00
N ARG A 378 -22.89 7.43 -0.73
CA ARG A 378 -21.70 7.49 0.15
C ARG A 378 -21.76 8.55 1.26
N GLY A 379 -22.95 9.11 1.51
CA GLY A 379 -23.11 10.19 2.48
C GLY A 379 -22.41 11.47 2.04
N SER A 380 -21.87 12.22 3.01
CA SER A 380 -21.32 13.54 2.78
C SER A 380 -19.93 13.69 3.38
N GLY A 381 -19.14 14.57 2.79
CA GLY A 381 -17.80 14.93 3.23
C GLY A 381 -17.59 16.44 3.33
N PRO A 382 -16.32 16.90 3.34
CA PRO A 382 -15.97 18.31 3.46
C PRO A 382 -16.54 19.24 2.37
N TRP A 383 -17.02 18.69 1.26
CA TRP A 383 -17.55 19.43 0.10
C TRP A 383 -19.05 19.21 -0.13
N GLY A 384 -19.76 18.65 0.86
CA GLY A 384 -21.16 18.25 0.74
C GLY A 384 -21.31 16.77 0.38
N THR A 385 -22.47 16.41 -0.15
CA THR A 385 -22.78 15.03 -0.54
C THR A 385 -21.81 14.53 -1.60
N TYR A 386 -21.27 13.33 -1.41
CA TYR A 386 -20.43 12.68 -2.42
C TYR A 386 -21.26 12.25 -3.61
N LEU A 387 -20.88 12.71 -4.80
CA LEU A 387 -21.55 12.42 -6.07
C LEU A 387 -20.51 12.06 -7.13
N LEU A 388 -20.90 11.18 -8.06
CA LEU A 388 -20.12 10.93 -9.26
C LEU A 388 -20.45 12.01 -10.30
N ARG A 389 -19.47 12.87 -10.65
CA ARG A 389 -19.65 14.03 -11.54
C ARG A 389 -18.39 14.35 -12.35
N ASP A 390 -18.54 14.99 -13.49
CA ASP A 390 -17.43 15.55 -14.29
C ASP A 390 -16.27 14.56 -14.52
N VAL A 391 -16.56 13.32 -14.89
CA VAL A 391 -15.56 12.29 -15.16
C VAL A 391 -15.27 12.22 -16.66
N GLN A 392 -13.99 12.34 -17.02
CA GLN A 392 -13.53 12.28 -18.42
C GLN A 392 -12.58 11.10 -18.60
N VAL A 393 -12.88 10.24 -19.56
CA VAL A 393 -12.07 9.07 -19.93
C VAL A 393 -11.68 9.17 -21.39
N SER A 394 -10.42 9.51 -21.69
CA SER A 394 -10.01 9.81 -23.06
C SER A 394 -8.62 9.32 -23.46
N GLY A 395 -8.45 8.93 -24.73
CA GLY A 395 -7.14 8.56 -25.28
C GLY A 395 -6.47 7.36 -24.60
N ASN A 396 -7.20 6.54 -23.84
CA ASN A 396 -6.66 5.36 -23.19
C ASN A 396 -6.62 4.18 -24.18
N THR A 397 -5.66 3.27 -24.01
CA THR A 397 -5.69 1.95 -24.65
C THR A 397 -6.16 0.92 -23.62
N ILE A 398 -7.32 0.30 -23.88
CA ILE A 398 -8.01 -0.59 -22.96
C ILE A 398 -8.20 -1.95 -23.65
N GLU A 399 -7.54 -2.97 -23.12
CA GLU A 399 -7.61 -4.34 -23.63
C GLU A 399 -8.53 -5.20 -22.76
N MET A 400 -9.53 -5.82 -23.40
CA MET A 400 -10.54 -6.68 -22.78
C MET A 400 -10.72 -7.94 -23.64
N THR A 401 -9.73 -8.82 -23.61
CA THR A 401 -9.56 -9.97 -24.51
C THR A 401 -9.90 -11.32 -23.85
N GLY A 402 -10.46 -11.34 -22.65
CA GLY A 402 -10.76 -12.62 -21.99
C GLY A 402 -11.79 -12.56 -20.87
N GLY A 403 -12.32 -13.74 -20.56
CA GLY A 403 -13.20 -13.98 -19.42
C GLY A 403 -14.38 -13.02 -19.37
N THR A 404 -14.57 -12.37 -18.22
CA THR A 404 -15.71 -11.49 -17.94
C THR A 404 -15.38 -10.00 -17.95
N GLN A 405 -14.22 -9.64 -18.49
CA GLN A 405 -13.72 -8.26 -18.52
C GLN A 405 -14.74 -7.31 -19.16
N ALA A 406 -14.91 -6.16 -18.51
CA ALA A 406 -15.71 -5.07 -19.05
C ALA A 406 -15.15 -3.68 -18.70
N THR A 407 -15.58 -2.68 -19.46
CA THR A 407 -15.39 -1.24 -19.17
C THR A 407 -16.77 -0.56 -19.14
N GLY A 408 -16.90 0.48 -18.32
CA GLY A 408 -18.08 1.34 -18.36
C GLY A 408 -18.54 1.77 -16.98
N MET A 409 -19.85 1.83 -16.78
CA MET A 409 -20.47 2.46 -15.62
C MET A 409 -21.54 1.61 -14.94
N VAL A 410 -21.53 1.60 -13.61
CA VAL A 410 -22.57 1.02 -12.74
C VAL A 410 -23.02 2.04 -11.70
N GLN A 411 -24.27 1.92 -11.28
CA GLN A 411 -24.86 2.78 -10.27
C GLN A 411 -25.76 1.97 -9.32
N ASN A 412 -25.80 2.34 -8.05
CA ASN A 412 -26.80 1.82 -7.12
C ASN A 412 -28.07 2.69 -7.16
N SER A 413 -29.17 2.16 -6.62
CA SER A 413 -30.38 2.94 -6.39
C SER A 413 -30.05 4.15 -5.49
N GLY A 414 -30.53 5.33 -5.86
CA GLY A 414 -30.28 6.58 -5.11
C GLY A 414 -28.95 7.29 -5.40
N ALA A 415 -28.13 6.79 -6.34
CA ALA A 415 -26.95 7.52 -6.84
C ALA A 415 -26.95 7.58 -8.37
N ALA A 416 -28.05 8.07 -8.94
CA ALA A 416 -28.18 8.26 -10.38
C ALA A 416 -27.05 9.15 -10.90
N VAL A 417 -26.47 8.77 -12.03
CA VAL A 417 -25.46 9.54 -12.75
C VAL A 417 -26.15 10.32 -13.86
N PRO A 418 -26.24 11.66 -13.78
CA PRO A 418 -26.87 12.43 -14.84
C PRO A 418 -26.14 12.35 -16.17
N ALA A 419 -26.89 12.63 -17.25
CA ALA A 419 -26.33 12.67 -18.59
C ALA A 419 -25.22 13.73 -18.68
N GLY A 420 -24.13 13.41 -19.37
CA GLY A 420 -22.98 14.29 -19.55
C GLY A 420 -21.93 14.25 -18.43
N GLU A 421 -22.24 13.63 -17.29
CA GLU A 421 -21.33 13.61 -16.13
C GLU A 421 -20.19 12.59 -16.26
N VAL A 422 -20.33 11.63 -17.18
CA VAL A 422 -19.29 10.65 -17.49
C VAL A 422 -19.14 10.62 -19.00
N VAL A 423 -17.98 11.08 -19.48
CA VAL A 423 -17.68 11.22 -20.90
C VAL A 423 -16.53 10.29 -21.26
N PHE A 424 -16.79 9.38 -22.20
CA PHE A 424 -15.76 8.60 -22.87
C PHE A 424 -15.51 9.20 -24.26
N SER A 425 -14.24 9.44 -24.61
CA SER A 425 -13.90 10.08 -25.89
C SER A 425 -12.50 9.71 -26.40
N GLY A 426 -12.45 9.12 -27.59
CA GLY A 426 -11.21 8.82 -28.31
C GLY A 426 -10.39 7.73 -27.64
N ASN A 427 -11.00 6.77 -26.93
CA ASN A 427 -10.26 5.62 -26.41
C ASN A 427 -10.06 4.57 -27.51
N LYS A 428 -9.03 3.76 -27.34
CA LYS A 428 -8.74 2.57 -28.14
C LYS A 428 -9.10 1.32 -27.34
N TYR A 429 -10.00 0.52 -27.87
CA TYR A 429 -10.43 -0.74 -27.30
C TYR A 429 -9.88 -1.91 -28.12
N VAL A 430 -9.19 -2.83 -27.46
CA VAL A 430 -8.74 -4.10 -28.05
C VAL A 430 -9.55 -5.23 -27.41
N LEU A 431 -10.37 -5.90 -28.20
CA LEU A 431 -11.36 -6.87 -27.76
C LEU A 431 -11.03 -8.26 -28.33
N ASP A 432 -11.52 -9.30 -27.67
CA ASP A 432 -11.52 -10.67 -28.21
C ASP A 432 -12.42 -10.80 -29.46
N ASP A 433 -13.59 -10.18 -29.43
CA ASP A 433 -14.49 -10.09 -30.57
C ASP A 433 -15.37 -8.82 -30.44
N LEU A 434 -15.71 -8.18 -31.57
CA LEU A 434 -16.52 -6.95 -31.56
C LEU A 434 -17.98 -7.18 -31.15
N GLY A 435 -18.47 -8.41 -31.34
CA GLY A 435 -19.79 -8.89 -30.91
C GLY A 435 -19.86 -9.31 -29.45
N THR A 436 -18.72 -9.43 -28.76
CA THR A 436 -18.70 -9.73 -27.32
C THR A 436 -19.14 -8.53 -26.49
N GLN A 437 -19.91 -8.78 -25.43
CA GLN A 437 -20.41 -7.75 -24.53
C GLN A 437 -19.35 -7.29 -23.52
N ARG A 438 -18.36 -6.52 -23.99
CA ARG A 438 -17.24 -5.97 -23.20
C ARG A 438 -17.53 -4.61 -22.58
N PHE A 439 -18.74 -4.09 -22.74
CA PHE A 439 -19.13 -2.80 -22.19
C PHE A 439 -20.34 -2.94 -21.28
N ALA A 440 -20.44 -2.06 -20.28
CA ALA A 440 -21.59 -2.03 -19.39
C ALA A 440 -22.04 -0.60 -19.08
N ARG A 441 -23.36 -0.39 -19.07
CA ARG A 441 -24.01 0.85 -18.68
C ARG A 441 -25.21 0.56 -17.81
N PHE A 442 -25.12 0.89 -16.52
CA PHE A 442 -26.23 0.82 -15.56
C PHE A 442 -27.00 -0.51 -15.56
N GLY A 443 -26.26 -1.63 -15.58
CA GLY A 443 -26.83 -2.98 -15.60
C GLY A 443 -27.00 -3.58 -16.99
N THR A 444 -26.98 -2.76 -18.05
CA THR A 444 -27.04 -3.25 -19.44
C THR A 444 -25.64 -3.58 -19.95
N LYS A 445 -25.49 -4.77 -20.53
CA LYS A 445 -24.28 -5.23 -21.22
C LYS A 445 -24.36 -4.87 -22.71
N LEU A 446 -23.26 -4.40 -23.28
CA LEU A 446 -23.20 -3.82 -24.62
C LEU A 446 -22.00 -4.36 -25.40
N THR A 447 -22.18 -4.56 -26.70
CA THR A 447 -21.12 -4.81 -27.68
C THR A 447 -20.41 -3.49 -28.04
N ALA A 448 -19.36 -3.56 -28.86
CA ALA A 448 -18.71 -2.35 -29.39
C ALA A 448 -19.69 -1.44 -30.18
N ALA A 449 -20.56 -2.04 -31.00
CA ALA A 449 -21.59 -1.31 -31.74
C ALA A 449 -22.61 -0.66 -30.78
N GLY A 450 -23.13 -1.44 -29.82
CA GLY A 450 -24.09 -0.94 -28.84
C GLY A 450 -23.53 0.17 -27.94
N TRP A 451 -22.23 0.14 -27.63
CA TRP A 451 -21.55 1.21 -26.90
C TRP A 451 -21.59 2.53 -27.67
N ARG A 452 -21.24 2.49 -28.97
CA ARG A 452 -21.29 3.66 -29.85
C ARG A 452 -22.72 4.17 -30.06
N GLU A 453 -23.67 3.29 -30.32
CA GLU A 453 -25.09 3.63 -30.50
C GLU A 453 -25.69 4.28 -29.24
N ALA A 454 -25.22 3.88 -28.05
CA ALA A 454 -25.59 4.49 -26.79
C ALA A 454 -24.98 5.89 -26.57
N GLY A 455 -24.25 6.43 -27.55
CA GLY A 455 -23.60 7.74 -27.53
C GLY A 455 -22.28 7.76 -26.76
N LEU A 456 -21.71 6.59 -26.44
CA LEU A 456 -20.50 6.47 -25.64
C LEU A 456 -19.30 6.22 -26.55
N ASP A 457 -18.28 7.05 -26.39
CA ASP A 457 -17.03 6.98 -27.15
C ASP A 457 -17.20 6.88 -28.68
N THR A 458 -18.02 7.78 -29.24
CA THR A 458 -18.39 7.77 -30.66
C THR A 458 -17.20 7.95 -31.61
N ILE A 459 -16.12 8.57 -31.14
CA ILE A 459 -14.86 8.73 -31.88
C ILE A 459 -13.78 7.72 -31.46
N GLY A 460 -14.11 6.77 -30.58
CA GLY A 460 -13.20 5.71 -30.14
C GLY A 460 -12.90 4.70 -31.23
N SER A 461 -11.78 4.00 -31.11
CA SER A 461 -11.37 2.92 -32.02
C SER A 461 -11.57 1.55 -31.37
N PHE A 462 -12.07 0.58 -32.14
CA PHE A 462 -12.40 -0.76 -31.66
C PHE A 462 -11.72 -1.76 -32.58
N LEU A 463 -10.87 -2.61 -32.02
CA LEU A 463 -10.10 -3.63 -32.73
C LEU A 463 -10.47 -5.00 -32.16
N ALA A 464 -10.63 -5.99 -33.04
CA ALA A 464 -10.64 -7.41 -32.66
C ALA A 464 -9.21 -7.95 -32.71
N ASN A 465 -8.83 -8.76 -31.73
CA ASN A 465 -7.52 -9.40 -31.60
C ASN A 465 -7.55 -10.87 -32.04
#